data_AF-A0A177WDG5-F1
#
_entry.id   AF-A0A177WDG5-F1
#
_cell.length_a   1.000
_cell.length_b   1.000
_cell.length_c   1.000
_cell.angle_alpha   90.00
_cell.angle_beta   90.00
_cell.angle_gamma   90.00
#
_symmetry.space_group_name_H-M   'P 1'
#
loop_
_entity.id
_entity.type
_entity.pdbx_description
1 polymer ?
#
loop_
_entity_poly.entity_id
_entity_poly.type
_entity_poly.pdbx_seq_one_letter_code
_entity_poly.pdbx_strand_id
1 'polypeptide(L)'
;MDTLQKSALGLESTPSISLEVQLSPSTDSQQTIFSHPQPLPLSHSLINAPLIQQNKQEKQPQTSSVTEEIDFEAYTDIELQRLQTELERKMHFYEAENIMFESYLCRVTPQGKEDDKGDANGSVRTGGAGTNIDNSDSQDRGKDTRREKKKKNEKAKEADRPLLLTSEQKSEIATRELEELRDEIQHQQEEWGKVMDNYKAEIEEVEIRVSEIKKAMYEFRRDIVQQAVNQRTGKVMAERVIRYFEDKIRGKDATIEKVRLKNVTLKVQKNKLHLQLKQKEEMGEVLHAIDFDQLQIENKQYLQKIDERNSELLKLKMTAGKTVQILNYYRKKLQMLSSESTRLRSEIEQRQDLLGKLNSEAQVVDNDRRKSERLNGWILKQLDDYKVPDVMDYVLVKASQHDLNKKLKGWERKVEIAAMQVQRMRKIWQQMSIEAEGNRQARKFESSRKHQSLQPLELPKIGMYN
;
A
#
# COMPACT_ATOMS: atom_id res chain seq x y z
N MET A 1 11.67 12.52 -26.03
CA MET A 1 12.14 11.60 -27.07
C MET A 1 13.66 11.66 -27.02
N ASP A 2 14.25 10.50 -26.77
CA ASP A 2 15.66 10.21 -26.51
C ASP A 2 16.25 10.54 -25.14
N THR A 3 16.96 9.51 -24.65
CA THR A 3 17.80 9.41 -23.45
C THR A 3 17.07 9.40 -22.10
N LEU A 4 16.75 8.19 -21.62
CA LEU A 4 16.95 7.71 -20.23
C LEU A 4 16.18 6.40 -20.02
N GLN A 5 16.70 5.29 -20.57
CA GLN A 5 16.22 3.96 -20.19
C GLN A 5 17.30 2.90 -20.43
N LYS A 6 18.28 2.82 -19.53
CA LYS A 6 19.21 1.69 -19.37
C LYS A 6 20.04 1.88 -18.10
N SER A 7 19.56 1.34 -16.97
CA SER A 7 20.36 0.94 -15.79
C SER A 7 19.46 0.70 -14.57
N ALA A 8 18.88 -0.50 -14.44
CA ALA A 8 18.35 -1.03 -13.17
C ALA A 8 17.98 -2.51 -13.31
N LEU A 9 18.98 -3.39 -13.47
CA LEU A 9 18.87 -4.81 -13.17
C LEU A 9 20.18 -5.25 -12.53
N GLY A 10 20.32 -4.96 -11.23
CA GLY A 10 21.37 -5.51 -10.39
C GLY A 10 20.87 -6.80 -9.75
N LEU A 11 21.07 -7.92 -10.44
CA LEU A 11 21.10 -9.25 -9.81
C LEU A 11 22.56 -9.64 -9.72
N GLU A 12 23.16 -9.49 -8.54
CA GLU A 12 24.51 -9.95 -8.27
C GLU A 12 24.52 -11.49 -8.21
N SER A 13 25.24 -12.08 -9.15
CA SER A 13 25.59 -13.49 -9.21
C SER A 13 26.76 -13.76 -8.27
N THR A 14 26.52 -14.41 -7.14
CA THR A 14 27.56 -15.00 -6.29
C THR A 14 27.97 -16.37 -6.84
N PRO A 15 29.27 -16.68 -7.04
CA PRO A 15 29.69 -18.01 -7.45
C PRO A 15 29.72 -18.95 -6.24
N SER A 16 28.89 -20.00 -6.27
CA SER A 16 29.00 -21.15 -5.36
C SER A 16 30.24 -21.95 -5.71
N ILE A 17 31.22 -21.97 -4.81
CA ILE A 17 32.36 -22.88 -4.85
C ILE A 17 31.94 -24.16 -4.12
N SER A 18 31.59 -25.19 -4.88
CA SER A 18 31.42 -26.55 -4.36
C SER A 18 32.80 -27.17 -4.11
N LEU A 19 33.19 -27.29 -2.83
CA LEU A 19 34.32 -28.10 -2.41
C LEU A 19 33.84 -29.54 -2.19
N GLU A 20 34.00 -30.35 -3.23
CA GLU A 20 33.81 -31.79 -3.21
C GLU A 20 35.04 -32.44 -2.57
N VAL A 21 34.94 -32.77 -1.27
CA VAL A 21 35.95 -33.55 -0.56
C VAL A 21 35.67 -35.03 -0.81
N GLN A 22 36.32 -35.59 -1.83
CA GLN A 22 36.49 -37.03 -1.99
C GLN A 22 37.44 -37.54 -0.91
N LEU A 23 36.94 -38.32 0.05
CA LEU A 23 37.74 -39.14 0.95
C LEU A 23 37.61 -40.60 0.51
N SER A 24 38.64 -41.09 -0.19
CA SER A 24 38.90 -42.51 -0.42
C SER A 24 39.41 -43.15 0.88
N PRO A 25 38.95 -44.35 1.29
CA PRO A 25 39.56 -45.06 2.40
C PRO A 25 40.76 -45.89 1.91
N SER A 26 41.94 -45.60 2.47
CA SER A 26 43.14 -46.44 2.39
C SER A 26 42.99 -47.62 3.33
N THR A 27 43.19 -48.81 2.78
CA THR A 27 43.45 -50.06 3.48
C THR A 27 44.82 -50.04 4.18
N ASP A 28 44.98 -50.99 5.11
CA ASP A 28 46.18 -51.37 5.88
C ASP A 28 46.50 -50.58 7.15
N SER A 29 46.20 -51.19 8.31
CA SER A 29 47.24 -51.84 9.11
C SER A 29 46.69 -52.54 10.35
N GLN A 30 46.99 -53.85 10.42
CA GLN A 30 47.52 -54.58 11.58
C GLN A 30 46.66 -54.67 12.86
N GLN A 31 46.10 -55.87 13.01
CA GLN A 31 45.60 -56.44 14.27
C GLN A 31 46.69 -56.43 15.35
N THR A 32 46.41 -55.75 16.45
CA THR A 32 46.92 -56.10 17.78
C THR A 32 45.73 -56.27 18.71
N ILE A 33 45.64 -57.47 19.28
CA ILE A 33 44.52 -57.97 20.08
C ILE A 33 44.73 -57.46 21.51
N PHE A 34 43.86 -56.55 21.97
CA PHE A 34 43.58 -56.35 23.39
C PHE A 34 42.08 -56.49 23.61
N SER A 35 41.72 -57.51 24.37
CA SER A 35 40.38 -57.90 24.77
C SER A 35 39.77 -56.89 25.74
N HIS A 36 38.62 -56.33 25.38
CA HIS A 36 37.68 -55.68 26.30
C HIS A 36 36.33 -56.41 26.22
N PRO A 37 35.57 -56.55 27.33
CA PRO A 37 34.40 -57.43 27.39
C PRO A 37 33.18 -56.78 26.75
N GLN A 38 32.41 -57.56 25.98
CA GLN A 38 31.11 -57.15 25.42
C GLN A 38 30.03 -57.02 26.51
N PRO A 39 29.09 -56.05 26.38
CA PRO A 39 27.81 -56.09 27.08
C PRO A 39 26.84 -57.05 26.36
N LEU A 40 26.18 -57.89 27.14
CA LEU A 40 25.17 -58.86 26.67
C LEU A 40 23.91 -58.15 26.13
N PRO A 41 23.23 -58.70 25.11
CA PRO A 41 22.01 -58.14 24.55
C PRO A 41 20.78 -58.55 25.37
N LEU A 42 19.93 -57.57 25.70
CA LEU A 42 18.60 -57.80 26.25
C LEU A 42 17.67 -58.31 25.14
N SER A 43 17.15 -59.53 25.31
CA SER A 43 16.17 -60.15 24.42
C SER A 43 14.80 -59.51 24.58
N HIS A 44 14.38 -58.74 23.57
CA HIS A 44 12.98 -58.43 23.30
C HIS A 44 12.28 -59.66 22.74
N SER A 45 11.54 -60.38 23.59
CA SER A 45 10.44 -61.23 23.15
C SER A 45 9.53 -61.51 24.33
N LEU A 46 8.35 -60.89 24.34
CA LEU A 46 7.07 -61.42 24.85
C LEU A 46 6.03 -60.28 24.80
N ILE A 47 5.53 -60.01 23.59
CA ILE A 47 4.24 -59.35 23.38
C ILE A 47 3.40 -60.36 22.61
N ASN A 48 2.49 -61.04 23.34
CA ASN A 48 1.15 -61.45 22.91
C ASN A 48 0.60 -62.54 23.83
N ALA A 49 -0.32 -62.16 24.73
CA ALA A 49 -1.40 -63.00 25.27
C ALA A 49 -2.49 -62.09 25.89
N PRO A 50 -3.76 -62.54 25.97
CA PRO A 50 -4.91 -61.72 25.60
C PRO A 50 -5.56 -60.94 26.74
N LEU A 51 -6.30 -59.91 26.31
CA LEU A 51 -7.22 -59.07 27.08
C LEU A 51 -8.28 -59.91 27.81
N ILE A 52 -8.25 -59.92 29.14
CA ILE A 52 -9.40 -60.28 29.97
C ILE A 52 -9.81 -59.01 30.73
N GLN A 53 -10.91 -58.42 30.26
CA GLN A 53 -11.64 -57.39 30.99
C GLN A 53 -12.18 -57.98 32.29
N GLN A 54 -11.68 -57.50 33.43
CA GLN A 54 -12.45 -57.50 34.67
C GLN A 54 -12.52 -56.08 35.23
N ASN A 55 -13.74 -55.59 35.17
CA ASN A 55 -14.24 -54.38 35.78
C ASN A 55 -14.13 -54.53 37.31
N LYS A 56 -13.31 -53.72 37.97
CA LYS A 56 -13.41 -53.54 39.43
C LYS A 56 -12.99 -52.12 39.80
N GLN A 57 -13.94 -51.42 40.41
CA GLN A 57 -13.88 -50.03 40.85
C GLN A 57 -12.68 -49.78 41.76
N GLU A 58 -11.81 -48.85 41.39
CA GLU A 58 -10.81 -48.26 42.28
C GLU A 58 -11.49 -47.35 43.29
N LYS A 59 -11.41 -47.73 44.57
CA LYS A 59 -11.58 -46.82 45.70
C LYS A 59 -10.19 -46.35 46.14
N GLN A 60 -10.11 -45.06 46.46
CA GLN A 60 -8.93 -44.39 47.01
C GLN A 60 -8.30 -45.15 48.19
N PRO A 61 -6.97 -45.14 48.36
CA PRO A 61 -6.33 -45.75 49.51
C PRO A 61 -6.51 -44.85 50.74
N GLN A 62 -7.31 -45.31 51.69
CA GLN A 62 -7.27 -44.82 53.06
C GLN A 62 -6.03 -45.40 53.75
N THR A 63 -5.34 -44.54 54.47
CA THR A 63 -4.20 -44.87 55.33
C THR A 63 -4.65 -45.77 56.48
N SER A 64 -4.55 -47.09 56.31
CA SER A 64 -4.71 -48.07 57.38
C SER A 64 -3.33 -48.50 57.88
N SER A 65 -2.97 -48.04 59.08
CA SER A 65 -1.89 -48.62 59.88
C SER A 65 -2.32 -50.00 60.37
N VAL A 66 -2.12 -51.01 59.53
CA VAL A 66 -2.27 -52.42 59.87
C VAL A 66 -1.01 -53.09 59.37
N THR A 67 -0.09 -53.42 60.28
CA THR A 67 0.81 -54.53 60.06
C THR A 67 -0.07 -55.76 59.91
N GLU A 68 -0.38 -56.15 58.67
CA GLU A 68 -0.97 -57.45 58.39
C GLU A 68 -0.03 -58.49 59.01
N GLU A 69 -0.50 -59.24 60.00
CA GLU A 69 0.22 -60.41 60.51
C GLU A 69 0.32 -61.40 59.36
N ILE A 70 1.51 -61.48 58.76
CA ILE A 70 1.80 -62.43 57.68
C ILE A 70 1.86 -63.82 58.32
N ASP A 71 0.91 -64.68 57.95
CA ASP A 71 0.92 -66.08 58.36
C ASP A 71 1.99 -66.84 57.56
N PHE A 72 3.20 -66.92 58.12
CA PHE A 72 4.35 -67.57 57.49
C PHE A 72 4.16 -69.09 57.31
N GLU A 73 3.19 -69.72 57.99
CA GLU A 73 2.91 -71.17 57.87
C GLU A 73 2.10 -71.53 56.61
N ALA A 74 1.46 -70.53 55.97
CA ALA A 74 0.66 -70.72 54.76
C ALA A 74 1.47 -70.57 53.45
N TYR A 75 2.73 -70.16 53.53
CA TYR A 75 3.59 -69.88 52.37
C TYR A 75 4.49 -71.07 52.04
N THR A 76 4.59 -71.41 50.76
CA THR A 76 5.61 -72.35 50.28
C THR A 76 7.00 -71.70 50.30
N ASP A 77 8.07 -72.51 50.40
CA ASP A 77 9.47 -72.02 50.42
C ASP A 77 9.79 -71.04 49.27
N ILE A 78 9.18 -71.25 48.10
CA ILE A 78 9.33 -70.40 46.91
C ILE A 78 8.65 -69.03 47.13
N GLU A 79 7.48 -69.01 47.76
CA GLU A 79 6.76 -67.77 48.07
C GLU A 79 7.45 -66.99 49.20
N LEU A 80 8.06 -67.69 50.17
CA LEU A 80 8.91 -67.10 51.21
C LEU A 80 10.17 -66.44 50.63
N GLN A 81 10.87 -67.11 49.70
CA GLN A 81 12.04 -66.53 49.03
C GLN A 81 11.65 -65.30 48.20
N ARG A 82 10.50 -65.34 47.52
CA ARG A 82 9.96 -64.18 46.80
C ARG A 82 9.66 -63.01 47.74
N LEU A 83 9.02 -63.27 48.88
CA LEU A 83 8.72 -62.27 49.89
C LEU A 83 10.00 -61.64 50.47
N GLN A 84 11.02 -62.44 50.76
CA GLN A 84 12.32 -61.94 51.21
C GLN A 84 12.93 -60.96 50.19
N THR A 85 12.99 -61.34 48.92
CA THR A 85 13.54 -60.45 47.87
C THR A 85 12.71 -59.16 47.70
N GLU A 86 11.40 -59.22 47.93
CA GLU A 86 10.54 -58.04 47.90
C GLU A 86 10.78 -57.12 49.10
N LEU A 87 10.95 -57.68 50.30
CA LEU A 87 11.27 -56.94 51.51
C LEU A 87 12.64 -56.28 51.43
N GLU A 88 13.65 -56.97 50.91
CA GLU A 88 14.99 -56.41 50.67
C GLU A 88 14.93 -55.23 49.69
N ARG A 89 14.12 -55.33 48.62
CA ARG A 89 13.89 -54.21 47.70
C ARG A 89 13.18 -53.03 48.37
N LYS A 90 12.16 -53.29 49.18
CA LYS A 90 11.45 -52.24 49.93
C LYS A 90 12.36 -51.57 50.95
N MET A 91 13.18 -52.34 51.64
CA MET A 91 14.19 -51.83 52.58
C MET A 91 15.15 -50.87 51.88
N HIS A 92 15.72 -51.28 50.74
CA HIS A 92 16.58 -50.41 49.94
C HIS A 92 15.86 -49.15 49.42
N PHE A 93 14.59 -49.27 49.04
CA PHE A 93 13.80 -48.12 48.62
C PHE A 93 13.62 -47.11 49.77
N TYR A 94 13.26 -47.58 50.97
CA TYR A 94 13.10 -46.72 52.14
C TYR A 94 14.43 -46.13 52.62
N GLU A 95 15.53 -46.88 52.54
CA GLU A 95 16.87 -46.36 52.79
C GLU A 95 17.20 -45.21 51.84
N ALA A 96 16.96 -45.38 50.54
CA ALA A 96 17.19 -44.32 49.55
C ALA A 96 16.27 -43.10 49.76
N GLU A 97 14.99 -43.33 50.09
CA GLU A 97 14.04 -42.28 50.44
C GLU A 97 14.50 -41.49 51.68
N ASN A 98 14.96 -42.18 52.72
CA ASN A 98 15.47 -41.55 53.93
C ASN A 98 16.75 -40.75 53.68
N ILE A 99 17.72 -41.29 52.92
CA ILE A 99 18.95 -40.58 52.57
C ILE A 99 18.65 -39.29 51.83
N MET A 100 17.73 -39.33 50.86
CA MET A 100 17.29 -38.14 50.12
C MET A 100 16.66 -37.10 51.06
N PHE A 101 15.78 -37.50 51.97
CA PHE A 101 15.17 -36.58 52.92
C PHE A 101 16.15 -36.04 53.95
N GLU A 102 17.10 -36.85 54.42
CA GLU A 102 18.17 -36.41 55.33
C GLU A 102 19.11 -35.41 54.65
N SER A 103 19.48 -35.66 53.39
CA SER A 103 20.25 -34.74 52.53
C SER A 103 19.54 -33.40 52.40
N TYR A 104 18.25 -33.43 52.04
CA TYR A 104 17.41 -32.23 51.95
C TYR A 104 17.32 -31.49 53.29
N LEU A 105 17.09 -32.22 54.38
CA LEU A 105 16.94 -31.65 55.72
C LEU A 105 18.24 -30.99 56.19
N CYS A 106 19.39 -31.65 55.98
CA CYS A 106 20.70 -31.11 56.34
C CYS A 106 21.03 -29.81 55.59
N ARG A 107 20.51 -29.63 54.38
CA ARG A 107 20.67 -28.39 53.60
C ARG A 107 19.70 -27.29 54.00
N VAL A 108 18.45 -27.64 54.27
CA VAL A 108 17.37 -26.66 54.50
C VAL A 108 17.26 -26.22 55.96
N THR A 109 17.60 -27.09 56.90
CA THR A 109 17.73 -26.68 58.31
C THR A 109 19.15 -26.22 58.56
N PRO A 110 19.40 -24.93 58.88
CA PRO A 110 20.68 -24.56 59.43
C PRO A 110 20.81 -25.36 60.73
N GLN A 111 21.80 -26.26 60.80
CA GLN A 111 22.16 -26.88 62.08
C GLN A 111 22.36 -25.74 63.08
N GLY A 112 21.39 -25.59 63.99
CA GLY A 112 21.58 -24.82 65.19
C GLY A 112 22.78 -25.42 65.87
N LYS A 113 23.85 -24.62 65.99
CA LYS A 113 24.90 -24.90 66.95
C LYS A 113 24.22 -25.00 68.30
N GLU A 114 24.00 -26.22 68.77
CA GLU A 114 23.84 -26.45 70.19
C GLU A 114 25.19 -26.08 70.81
N ASP A 115 25.16 -25.07 71.68
CA ASP A 115 26.29 -24.61 72.47
C ASP A 115 26.80 -25.76 73.35
N ASP A 116 27.80 -26.51 72.86
CA ASP A 116 28.67 -27.27 73.75
C ASP A 116 29.86 -26.38 74.15
N LYS A 117 29.79 -25.85 75.37
CA LYS A 117 30.91 -25.16 76.01
C LYS A 117 31.95 -26.20 76.43
N GLY A 118 33.00 -26.35 75.63
CA GLY A 118 34.21 -27.10 75.97
C GLY A 118 35.45 -26.48 75.31
N ASP A 119 36.11 -25.62 76.08
CA ASP A 119 37.40 -24.94 75.90
C ASP A 119 38.34 -25.18 74.69
N ALA A 120 38.94 -24.04 74.30
CA ALA A 120 40.32 -23.82 73.88
C ALA A 120 40.71 -23.79 72.38
N ASN A 121 40.76 -22.54 71.89
CA ASN A 121 41.95 -21.87 71.31
C ASN A 121 42.22 -21.97 69.79
N GLY A 122 42.25 -20.81 69.09
CA GLY A 122 43.05 -20.67 67.87
C GLY A 122 42.54 -19.83 66.69
N SER A 123 42.43 -18.50 66.87
CA SER A 123 42.98 -17.47 65.95
C SER A 123 42.40 -17.16 64.54
N VAL A 124 42.15 -15.85 64.36
CA VAL A 124 42.23 -14.95 63.17
C VAL A 124 41.00 -14.69 62.25
N ARG A 125 40.41 -13.50 62.48
CA ARG A 125 40.03 -12.34 61.59
C ARG A 125 39.89 -12.61 60.07
N THR A 126 38.94 -12.05 59.32
CA THR A 126 38.65 -10.59 59.13
C THR A 126 37.33 -10.32 58.37
N GLY A 127 36.58 -9.29 58.81
CA GLY A 127 35.77 -8.33 58.01
C GLY A 127 34.44 -8.83 57.41
N GLY A 128 33.30 -8.14 57.44
CA GLY A 128 32.93 -6.79 57.88
C GLY A 128 31.62 -6.38 57.15
N ALA A 129 30.77 -5.61 57.84
CA ALA A 129 29.53 -4.95 57.39
C ALA A 129 28.32 -5.86 57.07
N GLY A 130 27.12 -5.69 57.63
CA GLY A 130 26.53 -4.60 58.40
C GLY A 130 25.29 -4.08 57.68
N THR A 131 24.08 -4.46 58.14
CA THR A 131 22.90 -3.58 58.17
C THR A 131 21.81 -4.18 59.06
N ASN A 132 21.61 -3.51 60.19
CA ASN A 132 20.42 -3.59 61.05
C ASN A 132 19.22 -2.93 60.38
N ILE A 133 18.02 -3.30 60.83
CA ILE A 133 16.90 -2.45 61.31
C ILE A 133 15.63 -3.32 61.24
N ASP A 134 14.64 -3.24 62.13
CA ASP A 134 14.54 -3.04 63.57
C ASP A 134 13.07 -3.35 63.89
N ASN A 135 12.85 -3.88 65.09
CA ASN A 135 11.69 -3.75 65.95
C ASN A 135 10.24 -3.95 65.44
N SER A 136 9.69 -5.08 65.91
CA SER A 136 8.71 -5.17 67.00
C SER A 136 7.63 -4.07 67.12
N ASP A 137 6.38 -4.53 67.16
CA ASP A 137 5.33 -3.88 67.94
C ASP A 137 4.57 -4.95 68.74
N SER A 138 4.46 -4.71 70.04
CA SER A 138 3.72 -5.53 71.00
C SER A 138 2.82 -4.59 71.77
N GLN A 139 1.51 -4.71 71.58
CA GLN A 139 0.53 -4.07 72.44
C GLN A 139 -0.16 -5.08 73.37
N ASP A 140 0.18 -4.88 74.63
CA ASP A 140 -0.53 -5.08 75.88
C ASP A 140 -2.07 -5.02 75.82
N ARG A 141 -2.73 -5.89 76.59
CA ARG A 141 -3.92 -5.59 77.41
C ARG A 141 -4.28 -6.76 78.34
N GLY A 142 -4.14 -6.55 79.64
CA GLY A 142 -4.54 -7.49 80.69
C GLY A 142 -6.01 -7.44 81.14
N LYS A 143 -6.48 -8.50 81.82
CA LYS A 143 -7.04 -8.48 83.20
C LYS A 143 -7.70 -9.82 83.63
N ASP A 144 -7.40 -10.17 84.88
CA ASP A 144 -8.24 -10.73 85.96
C ASP A 144 -8.90 -12.13 85.90
N THR A 145 -8.37 -12.98 86.79
CA THR A 145 -9.04 -13.83 87.81
C THR A 145 -9.73 -15.16 87.45
N ARG A 146 -9.15 -16.21 88.05
CA ARG A 146 -9.79 -17.21 88.95
C ARG A 146 -10.75 -18.26 88.36
N ARG A 147 -10.16 -19.45 88.17
CA ARG A 147 -10.62 -20.79 88.63
C ARG A 147 -11.94 -21.32 88.06
N GLU A 148 -11.86 -22.33 87.18
CA GLU A 148 -12.44 -23.65 87.46
C GLU A 148 -11.92 -24.74 86.50
N LYS A 149 -11.43 -25.82 87.11
CA LYS A 149 -11.10 -27.09 86.45
C LYS A 149 -12.41 -27.78 86.08
N LYS A 150 -12.64 -28.07 84.79
CA LYS A 150 -13.09 -29.39 84.31
C LYS A 150 -13.27 -29.44 82.79
N LYS A 151 -12.82 -30.57 82.24
CA LYS A 151 -13.09 -31.13 80.89
C LYS A 151 -12.44 -30.44 79.69
N LYS A 152 -11.24 -30.90 79.31
CA LYS A 152 -10.78 -30.97 77.91
C LYS A 152 -9.57 -31.90 77.78
N ASN A 153 -9.73 -33.16 78.20
CA ASN A 153 -8.69 -34.19 78.05
C ASN A 153 -8.74 -34.92 76.69
N GLU A 154 -9.31 -34.27 75.66
CA GLU A 154 -9.40 -34.84 74.30
C GLU A 154 -8.53 -34.09 73.28
N LYS A 155 -8.01 -32.89 73.59
CA LYS A 155 -7.19 -32.12 72.65
C LYS A 155 -5.67 -32.35 72.74
N ALA A 156 -5.20 -33.10 73.73
CA ALA A 156 -3.76 -33.33 73.93
C ALA A 156 -3.20 -34.54 73.16
N LYS A 157 -4.05 -35.43 72.63
CA LYS A 157 -3.61 -36.60 71.84
C LYS A 157 -3.39 -36.31 70.35
N GLU A 158 -3.81 -35.15 69.87
CA GLU A 158 -3.67 -34.76 68.45
C GLU A 158 -2.36 -34.02 68.16
N ALA A 159 -1.64 -33.55 69.19
CA ALA A 159 -0.43 -32.73 69.03
C ALA A 159 0.86 -33.54 68.81
N ASP A 160 0.79 -34.87 68.94
CA ASP A 160 1.95 -35.78 68.81
C ASP A 160 1.84 -36.68 67.56
N ARG A 161 0.90 -36.35 66.66
CA ARG A 161 0.85 -37.01 65.35
C ARG A 161 1.98 -36.39 64.52
N PRO A 162 2.99 -37.17 64.08
CA PRO A 162 4.02 -36.62 63.22
C PRO A 162 3.33 -35.96 62.04
N LEU A 163 3.65 -34.69 61.77
CA LEU A 163 3.21 -34.03 60.55
C LEU A 163 3.86 -34.80 59.39
N LEU A 164 3.12 -35.76 58.86
CA LEU A 164 3.53 -36.54 57.71
C LEU A 164 3.50 -35.59 56.51
N LEU A 165 4.62 -35.50 55.81
CA LEU A 165 4.68 -34.81 54.52
C LEU A 165 3.60 -35.40 53.60
N THR A 166 2.85 -34.53 52.93
CA THR A 166 1.91 -34.99 51.92
C THR A 166 2.68 -35.65 50.78
N SER A 167 2.02 -36.55 50.03
CA SER A 167 2.65 -37.19 48.86
C SER A 167 3.15 -36.16 47.84
N GLU A 168 2.48 -35.01 47.76
CA GLU A 168 2.87 -33.87 46.93
C GLU A 168 4.16 -33.21 47.44
N GLN A 169 4.23 -32.88 48.74
CA GLN A 169 5.44 -32.32 49.36
C GLN A 169 6.65 -33.26 49.24
N LYS A 170 6.44 -34.57 49.41
CA LYS A 170 7.49 -35.58 49.18
C LYS A 170 7.99 -35.57 47.74
N SER A 171 7.08 -35.46 46.76
CA SER A 171 7.45 -35.40 45.35
C SER A 171 8.20 -34.12 45.00
N GLU A 172 7.82 -32.97 45.57
CA GLU A 172 8.54 -31.70 45.39
C GLU A 172 9.96 -31.74 45.96
N ILE A 173 10.12 -32.33 47.17
CA ILE A 173 11.44 -32.52 47.77
C ILE A 173 12.28 -33.45 46.89
N ALA A 174 11.71 -34.57 46.43
CA ALA A 174 12.41 -35.50 45.56
C ALA A 174 12.83 -34.86 44.22
N THR A 175 11.98 -34.04 43.61
CA THR A 175 12.35 -33.32 42.38
C THR A 175 13.47 -32.32 42.60
N ARG A 176 13.44 -31.59 43.72
CA ARG A 176 14.49 -30.62 44.06
C ARG A 176 15.82 -31.30 44.36
N GLU A 177 15.80 -32.35 45.17
CA GLU A 177 16.99 -33.16 45.45
C GLU A 177 17.57 -33.79 44.18
N LEU A 178 16.70 -34.24 43.25
CA LEU A 178 17.15 -34.74 41.95
C LEU A 178 17.79 -33.67 41.09
N GLU A 179 17.26 -32.44 41.07
CA GLU A 179 17.86 -31.31 40.37
C GLU A 179 19.23 -30.95 40.98
N GLU A 180 19.32 -30.87 42.30
CA GLU A 180 20.58 -30.58 43.00
C GLU A 180 21.64 -31.67 42.80
N LEU A 181 21.24 -32.95 42.82
CA LEU A 181 22.16 -34.06 42.51
C LEU A 181 22.61 -34.03 41.05
N ARG A 182 21.74 -33.61 40.12
CA ARG A 182 22.12 -33.43 38.71
C ARG A 182 23.14 -32.31 38.56
N ASP A 183 22.92 -31.19 39.22
CA ASP A 183 23.82 -30.04 39.21
C ASP A 183 25.18 -30.40 39.83
N GLU A 184 25.20 -31.14 40.94
CA GLU A 184 26.43 -31.63 41.58
C GLU A 184 27.19 -32.61 40.67
N ILE A 185 26.47 -33.56 40.04
CA ILE A 185 27.09 -34.48 39.07
C ILE A 185 27.69 -33.70 37.91
N GLN A 186 27.00 -32.68 37.38
CA GLN A 186 27.52 -31.85 36.31
C GLN A 186 28.74 -31.05 36.76
N HIS A 187 28.69 -30.45 37.94
CA HIS A 187 29.81 -29.70 38.49
C HIS A 187 31.06 -30.58 38.65
N GLN A 188 30.89 -31.76 39.23
CA GLN A 188 31.96 -32.74 39.36
C GLN A 188 32.49 -33.15 37.98
N GLN A 189 31.63 -33.42 37.00
CA GLN A 189 32.07 -33.74 35.64
C GLN A 189 32.92 -32.63 35.01
N GLU A 190 32.56 -31.36 35.20
CA GLU A 190 33.36 -30.22 34.75
C GLU A 190 34.70 -30.12 35.47
N GLU A 191 34.73 -30.39 36.78
CA GLU A 191 35.96 -30.43 37.57
C GLU A 191 36.89 -31.57 37.12
N TRP A 192 36.35 -32.80 37.00
CA TRP A 192 37.09 -33.95 36.49
C TRP A 192 37.56 -33.71 35.05
N GLY A 193 36.78 -33.03 34.22
CA GLY A 193 37.17 -32.60 32.88
C GLY A 193 38.39 -31.70 32.90
N LYS A 194 38.40 -30.66 33.74
CA LYS A 194 39.56 -29.76 33.93
C LYS A 194 40.79 -30.50 34.42
N VAL A 195 40.62 -31.41 35.39
CA VAL A 195 41.72 -32.22 35.93
C VAL A 195 42.29 -33.16 34.86
N MET A 196 41.43 -33.81 34.08
CA MET A 196 41.85 -34.67 32.98
C MET A 196 42.63 -33.91 31.92
N ASP A 197 42.16 -32.71 31.54
CA ASP A 197 42.85 -31.88 30.55
C ASP A 197 44.19 -31.36 31.07
N ASN A 198 44.30 -31.05 32.37
CA ASN A 198 45.58 -30.72 32.99
C ASN A 198 46.56 -31.91 32.95
N TYR A 199 46.12 -33.12 33.29
CA TYR A 199 46.98 -34.29 33.22
C TYR A 199 47.40 -34.63 31.79
N LYS A 200 46.52 -34.47 30.80
CA LYS A 200 46.89 -34.60 29.38
C LYS A 200 47.97 -33.59 28.99
N ALA A 201 47.80 -32.32 29.37
CA ALA A 201 48.78 -31.27 29.11
C ALA A 201 50.13 -31.57 29.79
N GLU A 202 50.12 -32.07 31.02
CA GLU A 202 51.33 -32.46 31.75
C GLU A 202 52.04 -33.64 31.09
N ILE A 203 51.30 -34.67 30.65
CA ILE A 203 51.86 -35.81 29.93
C ILE A 203 52.52 -35.33 28.62
N GLU A 204 51.81 -34.52 27.82
CA GLU A 204 52.35 -33.96 26.58
C GLU A 204 53.62 -33.12 26.85
N GLU A 205 53.63 -32.31 27.91
CA GLU A 205 54.81 -31.53 28.30
C GLU A 205 56.00 -32.45 28.63
N VAL A 206 55.77 -33.50 29.43
CA VAL A 206 56.80 -34.47 29.81
C VAL A 206 57.32 -35.21 28.59
N GLU A 207 56.46 -35.64 27.66
CA GLU A 207 56.85 -36.30 26.41
C GLU A 207 57.74 -35.39 25.56
N ILE A 208 57.35 -34.12 25.39
CA ILE A 208 58.15 -33.13 24.68
C ILE A 208 59.51 -32.98 25.37
N ARG A 209 59.53 -32.80 26.71
CA ARG A 209 60.75 -32.62 27.49
C ARG A 209 61.69 -33.82 27.39
N VAL A 210 61.16 -35.04 27.44
CA VAL A 210 61.95 -36.28 27.24
C VAL A 210 62.55 -36.33 25.82
N SER A 211 61.77 -35.97 24.80
CA SER A 211 62.25 -35.94 23.42
C SER A 211 63.37 -34.89 23.23
N GLU A 212 63.25 -33.73 23.87
CA GLU A 212 64.26 -32.65 23.83
C GLU A 212 65.54 -33.05 24.54
N ILE A 213 65.45 -33.67 25.73
CA ILE A 213 66.61 -34.18 26.47
C ILE A 213 67.34 -35.24 25.65
N LYS A 214 66.62 -36.17 25.03
CA LYS A 214 67.21 -37.19 24.15
C LYS A 214 67.96 -36.54 22.99
N LYS A 215 67.32 -35.59 22.28
CA LYS A 215 67.95 -34.84 21.18
C LYS A 215 69.20 -34.08 21.66
N ALA A 216 69.10 -33.35 22.78
CA ALA A 216 70.22 -32.62 23.36
C ALA A 216 71.39 -33.54 23.73
N MET A 217 71.11 -34.72 24.29
CA MET A 217 72.12 -35.73 24.60
C MET A 217 72.82 -36.25 23.34
N TYR A 218 72.07 -36.57 22.27
CA TYR A 218 72.65 -37.03 21.00
C TYR A 218 73.50 -35.94 20.34
N GLU A 219 72.98 -34.72 20.28
CA GLU A 219 73.70 -33.57 19.73
C GLU A 219 74.97 -33.27 20.53
N PHE A 220 74.91 -33.31 21.86
CA PHE A 220 76.10 -33.13 22.71
C PHE A 220 77.15 -34.22 22.45
N ARG A 221 76.73 -35.49 22.37
CA ARG A 221 77.64 -36.60 22.07
C ARG A 221 78.29 -36.44 20.69
N ARG A 222 77.51 -36.07 19.68
CA ARG A 222 78.01 -35.87 18.31
C ARG A 222 78.96 -34.66 18.25
N ASP A 223 78.52 -33.50 18.71
CA ASP A 223 79.19 -32.23 18.45
C ASP A 223 80.36 -31.97 19.41
N ILE A 224 80.28 -32.47 20.65
CA ILE A 224 81.33 -32.33 21.67
C ILE A 224 82.17 -33.59 21.82
N VAL A 225 81.55 -34.73 22.14
CA VAL A 225 82.30 -35.95 22.49
C VAL A 225 83.02 -36.55 21.29
N GLN A 226 82.43 -36.51 20.09
CA GLN A 226 83.04 -37.07 18.88
C GLN A 226 83.76 -36.00 18.05
N GLN A 227 83.11 -34.87 17.77
CA GLN A 227 83.66 -33.89 16.82
C GLN A 227 84.64 -32.89 17.45
N ALA A 228 84.49 -32.53 18.73
CA ALA A 228 85.31 -31.49 19.36
C ALA A 228 86.63 -32.00 19.96
N VAL A 229 86.99 -33.27 19.71
CA VAL A 229 88.26 -33.86 20.16
C VAL A 229 89.38 -33.50 19.18
N ASN A 230 90.51 -33.05 19.72
CA ASN A 230 91.70 -32.79 18.92
C ASN A 230 92.32 -34.11 18.46
N GLN A 231 92.40 -34.33 17.15
CA GLN A 231 92.87 -35.58 16.55
C GLN A 231 94.30 -35.96 16.98
N ARG A 232 95.12 -34.99 17.37
CA ARG A 232 96.52 -35.23 17.79
C ARG A 232 96.67 -35.51 19.28
N THR A 233 95.83 -34.90 20.14
CA THR A 233 95.98 -34.99 21.60
C THR A 233 94.90 -35.82 22.28
N GLY A 234 93.83 -36.20 21.56
CA GLY A 234 92.70 -36.95 22.10
C GLY A 234 91.87 -36.17 23.15
N LYS A 235 92.17 -34.89 23.39
CA LYS A 235 91.47 -34.03 24.36
C LYS A 235 90.41 -33.18 23.68
N VAL A 236 89.29 -32.94 24.38
CA VAL A 236 88.22 -32.06 23.92
C VAL A 236 88.70 -30.60 23.92
N MET A 237 88.42 -29.89 22.82
CA MET A 237 88.75 -28.47 22.66
C MET A 237 87.77 -27.60 23.45
N ALA A 238 88.27 -26.85 24.43
CA ALA A 238 87.46 -26.02 25.31
C ALA A 238 86.67 -24.95 24.55
N GLU A 239 87.26 -24.35 23.51
CA GLU A 239 86.61 -23.29 22.72
C GLU A 239 85.36 -23.80 22.01
N ARG A 240 85.35 -25.07 21.58
CA ARG A 240 84.18 -25.69 20.92
C ARG A 240 83.07 -26.01 21.92
N VAL A 241 83.43 -26.38 23.15
CA VAL A 241 82.46 -26.60 24.23
C VAL A 241 81.78 -25.28 24.61
N ILE A 242 82.55 -24.20 24.74
CA ILE A 242 82.03 -22.87 25.05
C ILE A 242 81.05 -22.41 23.97
N ARG A 243 81.45 -22.47 22.68
CA ARG A 243 80.55 -22.10 21.57
C ARG A 243 79.25 -22.92 21.55
N TYR A 244 79.34 -24.23 21.82
CA TYR A 244 78.14 -25.07 21.90
C TYR A 244 77.17 -24.57 22.98
N PHE A 245 77.66 -24.24 24.18
CA PHE A 245 76.80 -23.71 25.24
C PHE A 245 76.25 -22.32 24.89
N GLU A 246 77.06 -21.44 24.30
CA GLU A 246 76.61 -20.12 23.82
C GLU A 246 75.48 -20.26 22.79
N ASP A 247 75.63 -21.13 21.80
CA ASP A 247 74.61 -21.39 20.78
C ASP A 247 73.35 -22.01 21.39
N LYS A 248 73.48 -22.91 22.38
CA LYS A 248 72.33 -23.49 23.11
C LYS A 248 71.60 -22.47 23.97
N ILE A 249 72.32 -21.58 24.65
CA ILE A 249 71.73 -20.48 25.42
C ILE A 249 70.96 -19.56 24.47
N ARG A 250 71.58 -19.15 23.36
CA ARG A 250 70.92 -18.29 22.35
C ARG A 250 69.68 -18.93 21.74
N GLY A 251 69.72 -20.25 21.48
CA GLY A 251 68.55 -21.00 21.01
C GLY A 251 67.42 -21.08 22.03
N LYS A 252 67.75 -21.23 23.32
CA LYS A 252 66.76 -21.17 24.41
C LYS A 252 66.16 -19.79 24.55
N ASP A 253 66.96 -18.72 24.50
CA ASP A 253 66.47 -17.33 24.55
C ASP A 253 65.49 -17.02 23.42
N ALA A 254 65.79 -17.45 22.19
CA ALA A 254 64.88 -17.31 21.05
C ALA A 254 63.54 -18.04 21.26
N THR A 255 63.59 -19.21 21.90
CA THR A 255 62.40 -20.01 22.21
C THR A 255 61.57 -19.35 23.32
N ILE A 256 62.23 -18.82 24.35
CA ILE A 256 61.58 -18.07 25.45
C ILE A 256 60.81 -16.88 24.89
N GLU A 257 61.44 -16.06 24.04
CA GLU A 257 60.74 -14.88 23.48
C GLU A 257 59.58 -15.31 22.58
N LYS A 258 59.75 -16.36 21.77
CA LYS A 258 58.66 -16.92 20.95
C LYS A 258 57.47 -17.38 21.80
N VAL A 259 57.71 -18.10 22.90
CA VAL A 259 56.66 -18.57 23.80
C VAL A 259 56.01 -17.39 24.54
N ARG A 260 56.80 -16.39 24.96
CA ARG A 260 56.30 -15.17 25.62
C ARG A 260 55.33 -14.40 24.73
N LEU A 261 55.69 -14.16 23.47
CA LEU A 261 54.84 -13.48 22.49
C LEU A 261 53.54 -14.27 22.21
N LYS A 262 53.63 -15.59 22.09
CA LYS A 262 52.45 -16.46 21.96
C LYS A 262 51.54 -16.38 23.19
N ASN A 263 52.10 -16.41 24.41
CA ASN A 263 51.34 -16.31 25.64
C ASN A 263 50.56 -15.00 25.74
N VAL A 264 51.20 -13.87 25.39
CA VAL A 264 50.53 -12.55 25.33
C VAL A 264 49.39 -12.56 24.31
N THR A 265 49.63 -13.11 23.11
CA THR A 265 48.61 -13.20 22.05
C THR A 265 47.40 -14.03 22.48
N LEU A 266 47.64 -15.21 23.07
CA LEU A 266 46.59 -16.10 23.57
C LEU A 266 45.79 -15.45 24.70
N LYS A 267 46.45 -14.71 25.61
CA LYS A 267 45.75 -13.93 26.65
C LYS A 267 44.80 -12.89 26.07
N VAL A 268 45.23 -12.16 25.04
CA VAL A 268 44.37 -11.19 24.34
C VAL A 268 43.19 -11.88 23.65
N GLN A 269 43.44 -13.01 22.97
CA GLN A 269 42.38 -13.79 22.33
C GLN A 269 41.37 -14.33 23.34
N LYS A 270 41.84 -14.88 24.48
CA LYS A 270 40.98 -15.32 25.58
C LYS A 270 40.07 -14.20 26.07
N ASN A 271 40.64 -13.02 26.32
CA ASN A 271 39.87 -11.87 26.79
C ASN A 271 38.85 -11.38 25.75
N LYS A 272 39.20 -11.39 24.46
CA LYS A 272 38.28 -11.05 23.38
C LYS A 272 37.11 -12.03 23.31
N LEU A 273 37.39 -13.33 23.36
CA LEU A 273 36.34 -14.37 23.35
C LEU A 273 35.44 -14.26 24.58
N HIS A 274 36.02 -14.01 25.75
CA HIS A 274 35.25 -13.83 26.97
C HIS A 274 34.35 -12.59 26.92
N LEU A 275 34.81 -11.48 26.33
CA LEU A 275 33.98 -10.29 26.11
C LEU A 275 32.86 -10.57 25.09
N GLN A 276 33.14 -11.32 24.02
CA GLN A 276 32.11 -11.72 23.05
C GLN A 276 31.05 -12.64 23.67
N LEU A 277 31.47 -13.55 24.55
CA LEU A 277 30.54 -14.40 25.29
C LEU A 277 29.64 -13.54 26.18
N LYS A 278 30.22 -12.62 26.96
CA LYS A 278 29.47 -11.70 27.81
C LYS A 278 28.50 -10.83 27.00
N GLN A 279 28.92 -10.29 25.85
CA GLN A 279 28.03 -9.54 24.97
C GLN A 279 26.87 -10.38 24.43
N LYS A 280 27.10 -11.67 24.15
CA LYS A 280 26.04 -12.59 23.70
C LYS A 280 25.09 -12.97 24.84
N GLU A 281 25.60 -13.14 26.06
CA GLU A 281 24.81 -13.36 27.26
C GLU A 281 23.94 -12.13 27.54
N GLU A 282 24.52 -10.92 27.53
CA GLU A 282 23.78 -9.65 27.66
C GLU A 282 22.78 -9.45 26.51
N MET A 283 23.10 -9.85 25.27
CA MET A 283 22.13 -9.81 24.15
C MET A 283 20.97 -10.78 24.38
N GLY A 284 21.23 -11.92 25.02
CA GLY A 284 20.20 -12.88 25.45
C GLY A 284 19.35 -12.34 26.60
N GLU A 285 19.95 -11.60 27.54
CA GLU A 285 19.25 -10.93 28.63
C GLU A 285 18.50 -9.66 28.17
N VAL A 286 18.95 -8.96 27.12
CA VAL A 286 18.24 -7.80 26.55
C VAL A 286 17.03 -8.23 25.73
N LEU A 287 16.96 -9.48 25.24
CA LEU A 287 15.76 -10.01 24.61
C LEU A 287 14.81 -10.56 25.68
N HIS A 288 14.19 -9.68 26.47
CA HIS A 288 13.15 -10.11 27.38
C HIS A 288 11.94 -10.60 26.56
N ALA A 289 11.34 -11.72 26.98
CA ALA A 289 10.07 -12.20 26.41
C ALA A 289 8.99 -11.08 26.43
N ILE A 290 9.09 -10.17 27.39
CA ILE A 290 8.23 -8.98 27.52
C ILE A 290 8.38 -8.02 26.33
N ASP A 291 9.60 -7.82 25.80
CA ASP A 291 9.81 -6.95 24.63
C ASP A 291 9.25 -7.59 23.35
N PHE A 292 9.34 -8.92 23.24
CA PHE A 292 8.72 -9.67 22.16
C PHE A 292 7.19 -9.57 22.22
N ASP A 293 6.61 -9.73 23.41
CA ASP A 293 5.19 -9.56 23.65
C ASP A 293 4.74 -8.11 23.40
N GLN A 294 5.54 -7.11 23.79
CA GLN A 294 5.28 -5.71 23.49
C GLN A 294 5.26 -5.47 21.98
N LEU A 295 6.27 -5.92 21.24
CA LEU A 295 6.29 -5.82 19.78
C LEU A 295 5.09 -6.52 19.13
N GLN A 296 4.68 -7.67 19.68
CA GLN A 296 3.52 -8.38 19.18
C GLN A 296 2.21 -7.60 19.45
N ILE A 297 2.09 -6.97 20.62
CA ILE A 297 0.95 -6.10 20.97
C ILE A 297 0.92 -4.89 20.06
N GLU A 298 2.05 -4.20 19.87
CA GLU A 298 2.16 -3.04 18.99
C GLU A 298 1.80 -3.40 17.54
N ASN A 299 2.31 -4.53 17.04
CA ASN A 299 1.99 -5.01 15.69
C ASN A 299 0.48 -5.28 15.54
N LYS A 300 -0.14 -5.97 16.52
CA LYS A 300 -1.60 -6.17 16.55
C LYS A 300 -2.37 -4.84 16.56
N GLN A 301 -1.93 -3.86 17.33
CA GLN A 301 -2.55 -2.53 17.37
C GLN A 301 -2.39 -1.78 16.04
N TYR A 302 -1.24 -1.88 15.38
CA TYR A 302 -1.02 -1.27 14.07
C TYR A 302 -1.88 -1.93 12.99
N LEU A 303 -1.99 -3.27 13.00
CA LEU A 303 -2.88 -4.00 12.10
C LEU A 303 -4.33 -3.56 12.27
N GLN A 304 -4.81 -3.45 13.52
CA GLN A 304 -6.16 -2.97 13.78
C GLN A 304 -6.37 -1.53 13.26
N LYS A 305 -5.40 -0.63 13.48
CA LYS A 305 -5.45 0.73 12.91
C LYS A 305 -5.47 0.72 11.39
N ILE A 306 -4.70 -0.16 10.75
CA ILE A 306 -4.70 -0.30 9.28
C ILE A 306 -6.07 -0.75 8.80
N ASP A 307 -6.68 -1.74 9.46
CA ASP A 307 -8.01 -2.25 9.10
C ASP A 307 -9.12 -1.21 9.30
N GLU A 308 -9.04 -0.41 10.36
CA GLU A 308 -9.94 0.73 10.60
C GLU A 308 -9.82 1.77 9.48
N ARG A 309 -8.60 2.20 9.16
CA ARG A 309 -8.34 3.18 8.09
C ARG A 309 -8.75 2.63 6.72
N ASN A 310 -8.52 1.35 6.44
CA ASN A 310 -8.95 0.69 5.21
C ASN A 310 -10.48 0.64 5.10
N SER A 311 -11.18 0.37 6.22
CA SER A 311 -12.64 0.38 6.28
C SER A 311 -13.21 1.78 6.05
N GLU A 312 -12.61 2.81 6.64
CA GLU A 312 -12.95 4.22 6.40
C GLU A 312 -12.71 4.62 4.94
N LEU A 313 -11.54 4.25 4.38
CA LEU A 313 -11.20 4.50 2.97
C LEU A 313 -12.20 3.85 2.02
N LEU A 314 -12.62 2.61 2.30
CA LEU A 314 -13.61 1.91 1.50
C LEU A 314 -14.97 2.64 1.54
N LYS A 315 -15.42 3.09 2.71
CA LYS A 315 -16.66 3.88 2.85
C LYS A 315 -16.59 5.19 2.06
N LEU A 316 -15.47 5.90 2.14
CA LEU A 316 -15.24 7.13 1.37
C LEU A 316 -15.22 6.85 -0.13
N LYS A 317 -14.55 5.80 -0.58
CA LYS A 317 -14.51 5.40 -2.01
C LYS A 317 -15.89 5.08 -2.55
N MET A 318 -16.71 4.36 -1.79
CA MET A 318 -18.10 4.06 -2.16
C MET A 318 -18.95 5.34 -2.26
N THR A 319 -18.77 6.26 -1.32
CA THR A 319 -19.48 7.55 -1.32
C THR A 319 -19.05 8.42 -2.49
N ALA A 320 -17.74 8.55 -2.74
CA ALA A 320 -17.20 9.25 -3.89
C ALA A 320 -17.70 8.65 -5.22
N GLY A 321 -17.73 7.32 -5.34
CA GLY A 321 -18.29 6.62 -6.49
C GLY A 321 -19.76 6.96 -6.73
N LYS A 322 -20.60 6.93 -5.69
CA LYS A 322 -22.01 7.34 -5.76
C LYS A 322 -22.15 8.81 -6.18
N THR A 323 -21.36 9.71 -5.61
CA THR A 323 -21.38 11.14 -5.96
C THR A 323 -21.00 11.36 -7.43
N VAL A 324 -19.99 10.64 -7.94
CA VAL A 324 -19.60 10.70 -9.36
C VAL A 324 -20.72 10.17 -10.27
N GLN A 325 -21.41 9.10 -9.88
CA GLN A 325 -22.57 8.60 -10.63
C GLN A 325 -23.69 9.64 -10.70
N ILE A 326 -24.03 10.25 -9.57
CA ILE A 326 -25.05 11.32 -9.49
C ILE A 326 -24.62 12.53 -10.33
N LEU A 327 -23.37 12.96 -10.24
CA LEU A 327 -22.82 14.05 -11.03
C LEU A 327 -22.92 13.77 -12.53
N ASN A 328 -22.56 12.56 -12.97
CA ASN A 328 -22.66 12.15 -14.36
C ASN A 328 -24.11 12.11 -14.85
N TYR A 329 -25.05 11.69 -14.01
CA TYR A 329 -26.48 11.75 -14.32
C TYR A 329 -26.94 13.19 -14.55
N TYR A 330 -26.63 14.12 -13.64
CA TYR A 330 -27.00 15.52 -13.79
C TYR A 330 -26.28 16.21 -14.96
N ARG A 331 -25.02 15.86 -15.24
CA ARG A 331 -24.29 16.35 -16.42
C ARG A 331 -25.00 15.94 -17.71
N LYS A 332 -25.41 14.67 -17.83
CA LYS A 332 -26.19 14.19 -19.00
C LYS A 332 -27.54 14.91 -19.10
N LYS A 333 -28.27 15.04 -17.99
CA LYS A 333 -29.56 15.75 -17.95
C LYS A 333 -29.42 17.21 -18.39
N LEU A 334 -28.39 17.90 -17.92
CA LEU A 334 -28.08 19.27 -18.32
C LEU A 334 -27.73 19.37 -19.80
N GLN A 335 -26.93 18.43 -20.33
CA GLN A 335 -26.59 18.40 -21.74
C GLN A 335 -27.83 18.18 -22.64
N MET A 336 -28.74 17.29 -22.24
CA MET A 336 -30.01 17.10 -22.94
C MET A 336 -30.85 18.39 -22.95
N LEU A 337 -31.08 19.00 -21.78
CA LEU A 337 -31.83 20.25 -21.67
C LEU A 337 -31.18 21.40 -22.45
N SER A 338 -29.85 21.48 -22.43
CA SER A 338 -29.10 22.47 -23.22
C SER A 338 -29.32 22.25 -24.72
N SER A 339 -29.23 21.00 -25.20
CA SER A 339 -29.48 20.66 -26.61
C SER A 339 -30.92 21.00 -27.03
N GLU A 340 -31.90 20.72 -26.17
CA GLU A 340 -33.30 21.08 -26.41
C GLU A 340 -33.48 22.60 -26.44
N SER A 341 -32.88 23.34 -25.50
CA SER A 341 -32.86 24.80 -25.51
C SER A 341 -32.26 25.34 -26.81
N THR A 342 -31.15 24.77 -27.31
CA THR A 342 -30.55 25.21 -28.58
C THR A 342 -31.45 24.89 -29.77
N ARG A 343 -32.11 23.73 -29.78
CA ARG A 343 -33.09 23.35 -30.82
C ARG A 343 -34.27 24.33 -30.84
N LEU A 344 -34.86 24.61 -29.68
CA LEU A 344 -35.97 25.54 -29.54
C LEU A 344 -35.58 26.97 -29.94
N ARG A 345 -34.36 27.42 -29.59
CA ARG A 345 -33.85 28.73 -30.04
C ARG A 345 -33.77 28.81 -31.56
N SER A 346 -33.24 27.78 -32.23
CA SER A 346 -33.20 27.73 -33.70
C SER A 346 -34.62 27.68 -34.29
N GLU A 347 -35.55 26.97 -33.67
CA GLU A 347 -36.95 26.91 -34.11
C GLU A 347 -37.66 28.27 -33.98
N ILE A 348 -37.36 29.03 -32.92
CA ILE A 348 -37.86 30.39 -32.72
C ILE A 348 -37.30 31.33 -33.79
N GLU A 349 -35.99 31.26 -34.06
CA GLU A 349 -35.32 32.07 -35.09
C GLU A 349 -35.92 31.80 -36.48
N GLN A 350 -36.10 30.52 -36.85
CA GLN A 350 -36.75 30.13 -38.11
C GLN A 350 -38.19 30.67 -38.21
N ARG A 351 -38.95 30.63 -37.11
CA ARG A 351 -40.31 31.20 -37.08
C ARG A 351 -40.31 32.71 -37.19
N GLN A 352 -39.36 33.40 -36.55
CA GLN A 352 -39.20 34.85 -36.65
C GLN A 352 -38.87 35.27 -38.08
N ASP A 353 -37.97 34.55 -38.75
CA ASP A 353 -37.66 34.77 -40.17
C ASP A 353 -38.88 34.56 -41.07
N LEU A 354 -39.65 33.50 -40.84
CA LEU A 354 -40.88 33.24 -41.59
C LEU A 354 -41.92 34.34 -41.35
N LEU A 355 -42.10 34.78 -40.11
CA LEU A 355 -42.99 35.90 -39.78
C LEU A 355 -42.52 37.20 -40.45
N GLY A 356 -41.21 37.45 -40.51
CA GLY A 356 -40.64 38.58 -41.24
C GLY A 356 -41.00 38.56 -42.73
N LYS A 357 -40.90 37.39 -43.38
CA LYS A 357 -41.30 37.19 -44.79
C LYS A 357 -42.82 37.34 -44.99
N LEU A 358 -43.62 36.77 -44.11
CA LEU A 358 -45.08 36.87 -44.19
C LEU A 358 -45.54 38.33 -43.99
N ASN A 359 -44.92 39.07 -43.08
CA ASN A 359 -45.23 40.49 -42.87
C ASN A 359 -44.86 41.35 -44.08
N SER A 360 -43.72 41.10 -44.73
CA SER A 360 -43.36 41.83 -45.95
C SER A 360 -44.29 41.49 -47.12
N GLU A 361 -44.67 40.22 -47.28
CA GLU A 361 -45.68 39.79 -48.25
C GLU A 361 -47.04 40.43 -47.98
N ALA A 362 -47.50 40.41 -46.72
CA ALA A 362 -48.74 41.06 -46.31
C ALA A 362 -48.74 42.57 -46.59
N GLN A 363 -47.60 43.24 -46.41
CA GLN A 363 -47.45 44.66 -46.76
C GLN A 363 -47.54 44.89 -48.27
N VAL A 364 -46.96 44.01 -49.09
CA VAL A 364 -47.08 44.07 -50.56
C VAL A 364 -48.53 43.86 -50.99
N VAL A 365 -49.19 42.83 -50.46
CA VAL A 365 -50.60 42.54 -50.73
C VAL A 365 -51.51 43.69 -50.31
N ASP A 366 -51.27 44.31 -49.15
CA ASP A 366 -52.06 45.47 -48.70
C ASP A 366 -51.85 46.68 -49.63
N ASN A 367 -50.62 46.92 -50.09
CA ASN A 367 -50.35 47.98 -51.06
C ASN A 367 -51.07 47.72 -52.40
N ASP A 368 -51.08 46.49 -52.88
CA ASP A 368 -51.76 46.11 -54.12
C ASP A 368 -53.28 46.11 -53.99
N ARG A 369 -53.80 45.72 -52.82
CA ARG A 369 -55.22 45.91 -52.45
C ARG A 369 -55.60 47.38 -52.52
N ARG A 370 -54.82 48.28 -51.90
CA ARG A 370 -55.08 49.74 -51.94
C ARG A 370 -55.05 50.30 -53.37
N LYS A 371 -54.11 49.87 -54.22
CA LYS A 371 -54.06 50.28 -55.64
C LYS A 371 -55.31 49.81 -56.38
N SER A 372 -55.68 48.55 -56.20
CA SER A 372 -56.87 47.94 -56.82
C SER A 372 -58.16 48.62 -56.35
N GLU A 373 -58.29 48.95 -55.06
CA GLU A 373 -59.43 49.69 -54.51
C GLU A 373 -59.52 51.11 -55.07
N ARG A 374 -58.39 51.82 -55.21
CA ARG A 374 -58.37 53.14 -55.86
C ARG A 374 -58.84 53.06 -57.30
N LEU A 375 -58.34 52.08 -58.05
CA LEU A 375 -58.74 51.86 -59.44
C LEU A 375 -60.23 51.49 -59.53
N ASN A 376 -60.71 50.58 -58.69
CA ASN A 376 -62.11 50.18 -58.65
C ASN A 376 -63.02 51.36 -58.28
N GLY A 377 -62.63 52.17 -57.29
CA GLY A 377 -63.33 53.40 -56.94
C GLY A 377 -63.35 54.43 -58.08
N TRP A 378 -62.28 54.52 -58.87
CA TRP A 378 -62.26 55.34 -60.08
C TRP A 378 -63.21 54.79 -61.15
N ILE A 379 -63.21 53.48 -61.41
CA ILE A 379 -64.13 52.83 -62.36
C ILE A 379 -65.59 53.02 -61.93
N LEU A 380 -65.91 52.86 -60.64
CA LEU A 380 -67.25 53.08 -60.12
C LEU A 380 -67.70 54.54 -60.29
N LYS A 381 -66.81 55.50 -60.08
CA LYS A 381 -67.09 56.92 -60.41
C LYS A 381 -67.34 57.11 -61.90
N GLN A 382 -66.51 56.52 -62.77
CA GLN A 382 -66.74 56.56 -64.20
C GLN A 382 -68.08 55.92 -64.60
N LEU A 383 -68.50 54.86 -63.91
CA LEU A 383 -69.80 54.21 -64.14
C LEU A 383 -70.97 55.09 -63.66
N ASP A 384 -70.82 55.79 -62.54
CA ASP A 384 -71.81 56.75 -62.01
C ASP A 384 -71.91 58.00 -62.91
N ASP A 385 -70.77 58.52 -63.38
CA ASP A 385 -70.67 59.61 -64.35
C ASP A 385 -71.23 59.18 -65.73
N TYR A 386 -71.11 57.89 -66.07
CA TYR A 386 -71.65 57.31 -67.29
C TYR A 386 -73.16 57.08 -67.19
N LYS A 387 -73.91 58.17 -67.40
CA LYS A 387 -75.36 58.12 -67.50
C LYS A 387 -75.76 57.89 -68.96
N VAL A 388 -76.31 56.71 -69.25
CA VAL A 388 -76.96 56.45 -70.55
C VAL A 388 -78.14 57.42 -70.68
N PRO A 389 -78.16 58.30 -71.70
CA PRO A 389 -79.28 59.22 -71.90
C PRO A 389 -80.58 58.43 -72.04
N ASP A 390 -81.66 58.91 -71.44
CA ASP A 390 -82.98 58.30 -71.60
C ASP A 390 -83.32 58.23 -73.10
N VAL A 391 -83.94 57.13 -73.54
CA VAL A 391 -84.17 56.85 -74.97
C VAL A 391 -84.95 58.00 -75.60
N MET A 392 -85.88 58.59 -74.85
CA MET A 392 -86.66 59.75 -75.30
C MET A 392 -85.81 61.02 -75.44
N ASP A 393 -84.91 61.30 -74.48
CA ASP A 393 -83.98 62.43 -74.56
C ASP A 393 -83.01 62.27 -75.75
N TYR A 394 -82.50 61.06 -75.98
CA TYR A 394 -81.67 60.78 -77.16
C TYR A 394 -82.45 61.02 -78.47
N VAL A 395 -83.69 60.54 -78.55
CA VAL A 395 -84.56 60.75 -79.73
C VAL A 395 -84.88 62.23 -79.93
N LEU A 396 -85.13 62.99 -78.86
CA LEU A 396 -85.39 64.43 -78.93
C LEU A 396 -84.16 65.20 -79.42
N VAL A 397 -82.97 64.91 -78.88
CA VAL A 397 -81.71 65.52 -79.33
C VAL A 397 -81.40 65.11 -80.77
N LYS A 398 -81.72 63.87 -81.17
CA LYS A 398 -81.55 63.40 -82.55
C LYS A 398 -82.53 64.08 -83.52
N ALA A 399 -83.78 64.28 -83.10
CA ALA A 399 -84.76 65.03 -83.86
C ALA A 399 -84.35 66.50 -84.00
N SER A 400 -83.87 67.14 -82.93
CA SER A 400 -83.35 68.52 -83.00
C SER A 400 -82.10 68.60 -83.87
N GLN A 401 -81.20 67.61 -83.82
CA GLN A 401 -80.05 67.52 -84.72
C GLN A 401 -80.52 67.47 -86.17
N HIS A 402 -81.54 66.65 -86.46
CA HIS A 402 -82.09 66.51 -87.80
C HIS A 402 -82.78 67.79 -88.27
N ASP A 403 -83.50 68.49 -87.40
CA ASP A 403 -84.15 69.77 -87.71
C ASP A 403 -83.15 70.92 -87.90
N LEU A 404 -82.10 70.98 -87.08
CA LEU A 404 -80.98 71.91 -87.30
C LEU A 404 -80.27 71.59 -88.61
N ASN A 405 -80.07 70.31 -88.95
CA ASN A 405 -79.45 69.93 -90.21
C ASN A 405 -80.34 70.27 -91.42
N LYS A 406 -81.68 70.12 -91.29
CA LYS A 406 -82.64 70.65 -92.29
C LYS A 406 -82.54 72.15 -92.43
N LYS A 407 -82.45 72.90 -91.32
CA LYS A 407 -82.27 74.37 -91.33
C LYS A 407 -80.93 74.75 -91.96
N LEU A 408 -79.84 74.04 -91.64
CA LEU A 408 -78.52 74.23 -92.23
C LEU A 408 -78.59 74.05 -93.74
N LYS A 409 -79.13 72.92 -94.22
CA LYS A 409 -79.36 72.68 -95.66
C LYS A 409 -80.26 73.72 -96.30
N GLY A 410 -81.27 74.22 -95.57
CA GLY A 410 -82.12 75.31 -96.02
C GLY A 410 -81.37 76.63 -96.17
N TRP A 411 -80.48 76.96 -95.22
CA TRP A 411 -79.61 78.13 -95.28
C TRP A 411 -78.53 78.00 -96.35
N GLU A 412 -77.91 76.83 -96.50
CA GLU A 412 -77.00 76.52 -97.60
C GLU A 412 -77.67 76.79 -98.95
N ARG A 413 -78.91 76.31 -99.12
CA ARG A 413 -79.69 76.54 -100.35
C ARG A 413 -80.07 78.01 -100.55
N LYS A 414 -80.35 78.77 -99.47
CA LYS A 414 -80.57 80.23 -99.55
C LYS A 414 -79.29 81.00 -99.90
N VAL A 415 -78.15 80.60 -99.34
CA VAL A 415 -76.83 81.15 -99.67
C VAL A 415 -76.49 80.86 -101.13
N GLU A 416 -76.81 79.66 -101.62
CA GLU A 416 -76.66 79.29 -103.03
C GLU A 416 -77.55 80.15 -103.93
N ILE A 417 -78.83 80.37 -103.59
CA ILE A 417 -79.74 81.26 -104.34
C ILE A 417 -79.22 82.70 -104.33
N ALA A 418 -78.75 83.21 -103.19
CA ALA A 418 -78.19 84.55 -103.07
C ALA A 418 -76.89 84.68 -103.88
N ALA A 419 -76.01 83.67 -103.85
CA ALA A 419 -74.80 83.62 -104.66
C ALA A 419 -75.14 83.58 -106.16
N MET A 420 -76.13 82.77 -106.56
CA MET A 420 -76.63 82.73 -107.93
C MET A 420 -77.27 84.06 -108.37
N GLN A 421 -77.98 84.77 -107.47
CA GLN A 421 -78.52 86.11 -107.73
C GLN A 421 -77.41 87.15 -107.90
N VAL A 422 -76.37 87.13 -107.05
CA VAL A 422 -75.19 88.00 -107.19
C VAL A 422 -74.44 87.69 -108.49
N GLN A 423 -74.30 86.42 -108.87
CA GLN A 423 -73.74 86.04 -110.18
C GLN A 423 -74.62 86.53 -111.35
N ARG A 424 -75.95 86.45 -111.24
CA ARG A 424 -76.88 86.96 -112.26
C ARG A 424 -76.80 88.49 -112.39
N MET A 425 -76.78 89.20 -111.26
CA MET A 425 -76.62 90.65 -111.22
C MET A 425 -75.25 91.09 -111.76
N ARG A 426 -74.17 90.33 -111.49
CA ARG A 426 -72.87 90.54 -112.16
C ARG A 426 -72.93 90.35 -113.67
N LYS A 427 -73.62 89.31 -114.16
CA LYS A 427 -73.79 89.09 -115.61
C LYS A 427 -74.62 90.21 -116.27
N ILE A 428 -75.72 90.63 -115.65
CA ILE A 428 -76.55 91.74 -116.13
C ILE A 428 -75.77 93.07 -116.08
N TRP A 429 -74.99 93.31 -115.04
CA TRP A 429 -74.11 94.49 -114.95
C TRP A 429 -73.01 94.47 -116.01
N GLN A 430 -72.40 93.32 -116.29
CA GLN A 430 -71.45 93.18 -117.41
C GLN A 430 -72.13 93.43 -118.76
N GLN A 431 -73.39 93.01 -118.94
CA GLN A 431 -74.16 93.27 -120.16
C GLN A 431 -74.50 94.76 -120.34
N MET A 432 -74.91 95.45 -119.27
CA MET A 432 -75.16 96.90 -119.29
C MET A 432 -73.89 97.75 -119.42
N SER A 433 -72.75 97.26 -118.90
CA SER A 433 -71.44 97.90 -119.09
C SER A 433 -70.99 97.82 -120.56
N ILE A 434 -71.27 96.71 -121.25
CA ILE A 434 -70.93 96.50 -122.67
C ILE A 434 -71.88 97.28 -123.59
N GLU A 435 -73.17 97.44 -123.23
CA GLU A 435 -74.12 98.30 -123.97
C GLU A 435 -73.88 99.81 -123.77
N ALA A 436 -73.33 100.23 -122.63
CA ALA A 436 -72.97 101.62 -122.37
C ALA A 436 -71.68 102.08 -123.09
N GLU A 437 -70.74 101.17 -123.35
CA GLU A 437 -69.51 101.45 -124.12
C GLU A 437 -69.76 101.42 -125.64
N GLY A 438 -70.74 100.64 -126.12
CA GLY A 438 -71.12 100.59 -127.55
C GLY A 438 -71.87 101.83 -128.07
N ASN A 439 -72.56 102.59 -127.21
CA ASN A 439 -73.44 103.69 -127.62
C ASN A 439 -72.81 105.10 -127.54
N ARG A 440 -71.51 105.22 -127.19
CA ARG A 440 -70.76 106.49 -127.21
C ARG A 440 -69.86 106.69 -128.43
N GLN A 441 -69.63 105.66 -129.25
CA GLN A 441 -68.79 105.74 -130.45
C GLN A 441 -69.55 106.05 -131.77
N ALA A 442 -70.88 106.28 -131.72
CA ALA A 442 -71.73 106.55 -132.90
C ALA A 442 -72.39 107.95 -132.95
N ARG A 443 -71.89 108.93 -132.19
CA ARG A 443 -72.12 110.38 -132.42
C ARG A 443 -70.75 111.06 -132.52
N LYS A 444 -70.11 110.95 -133.68
CA LYS A 444 -69.94 112.05 -134.64
C LYS A 444 -69.73 113.41 -133.97
N PHE A 445 -68.54 114.00 -134.08
CA PHE A 445 -68.17 114.73 -135.29
C PHE A 445 -69.29 115.69 -135.74
N GLU A 446 -69.44 116.76 -134.97
CA GLU A 446 -69.52 118.12 -135.51
C GLU A 446 -69.02 119.12 -134.45
N SER A 447 -67.74 119.04 -134.09
CA SER A 447 -66.93 120.21 -133.68
C SER A 447 -65.49 119.82 -133.39
N SER A 448 -64.61 120.24 -134.29
CA SER A 448 -63.22 120.50 -133.99
C SER A 448 -63.11 121.56 -132.89
N ARG A 449 -62.30 121.32 -131.85
CA ARG A 449 -61.10 122.14 -131.60
C ARG A 449 -60.23 121.57 -130.46
N LYS A 450 -58.98 121.33 -130.86
CA LYS A 450 -57.72 121.55 -130.13
C LYS A 450 -57.29 120.51 -129.07
N HIS A 451 -56.44 119.62 -129.60
CA HIS A 451 -55.00 119.51 -129.29
C HIS A 451 -54.54 118.90 -127.96
N GLN A 452 -53.79 117.80 -128.17
CA GLN A 452 -52.45 117.51 -127.64
C GLN A 452 -52.33 117.23 -126.13
N SER A 453 -51.52 116.29 -125.67
CA SER A 453 -50.69 115.24 -126.27
C SER A 453 -49.86 114.64 -125.13
N LEU A 454 -49.52 113.34 -125.25
CA LEU A 454 -48.19 112.75 -125.03
C LEU A 454 -47.54 113.06 -123.66
N GLN A 455 -47.22 112.08 -122.81
CA GLN A 455 -46.30 110.93 -122.96
C GLN A 455 -45.96 110.50 -121.49
N PRO A 456 -45.06 109.54 -121.19
CA PRO A 456 -44.71 108.27 -121.84
C PRO A 456 -44.44 107.09 -120.84
N LEU A 457 -44.25 105.88 -121.41
CA LEU A 457 -43.21 104.86 -121.13
C LEU A 457 -43.01 104.09 -119.78
N GLU A 458 -42.51 102.86 -119.98
CA GLU A 458 -41.56 102.03 -119.17
C GLU A 458 -42.05 100.85 -118.30
N LEU A 459 -41.87 99.62 -118.84
CA LEU A 459 -40.92 98.57 -118.39
C LEU A 459 -41.12 97.83 -117.03
N PRO A 460 -40.44 96.66 -116.78
CA PRO A 460 -41.09 95.41 -116.35
C PRO A 460 -40.52 94.77 -115.05
N LYS A 461 -41.03 93.54 -114.75
CA LYS A 461 -40.33 92.37 -114.15
C LYS A 461 -40.19 92.21 -112.61
N ILE A 462 -40.29 90.92 -112.21
CA ILE A 462 -39.66 90.21 -111.05
C ILE A 462 -40.32 90.49 -109.68
N GLY A 463 -40.61 89.54 -108.77
CA GLY A 463 -40.23 88.14 -108.60
C GLY A 463 -39.61 87.94 -107.19
N MET A 464 -39.98 86.82 -106.53
CA MET A 464 -39.33 86.19 -105.35
C MET A 464 -39.49 86.88 -103.97
N TYR A 465 -39.40 86.26 -102.80
CA TYR A 465 -38.85 84.96 -102.34
C TYR A 465 -39.50 84.56 -100.98
N ASN A 466 -39.56 83.23 -100.74
CA ASN A 466 -39.73 82.43 -99.51
C ASN A 466 -41.08 82.36 -98.79
#